data_AF-A0A6I1EHY9-F1
#
_entry.id   AF-A0A6I1EHY9-F1
#
_cell.length_a   1.000
_cell.length_b   1.000
_cell.length_c   1.000
_cell.angle_alpha   90.00
_cell.angle_beta   90.00
_cell.angle_gamma   90.00
#
_symmetry.space_group_name_H-M   'P 1'
#
loop_
_entity.id
_entity.type
_entity.pdbx_description
1 polymer ?
#
loop_
_entity_poly.entity_id
_entity_poly.type
_entity_poly.pdbx_seq_one_letter_code
_entity_poly.pdbx_strand_id
1 'polypeptide(L)'
;MNKPFLKETGTRTSVSACGITLDLTSQRLTQTDFDDFIHYAEEIDLQGSFRRMCAGEVVNLSENRAALHTSLRAFDASAPFYEEVNAERERMLAFAD
;
A
#
# COMPACT_ATOMS: atom_id res chain seq x y z
N MET A 1 -32.70 -1.63 -3.71
CA MET A 1 -32.40 -0.27 -4.20
C MET A 1 -31.03 -0.28 -4.86
N ASN A 2 -30.88 0.32 -6.04
CA ASN A 2 -29.59 0.43 -6.70
C ASN A 2 -28.83 1.62 -6.10
N LYS A 3 -27.63 1.42 -5.54
CA LYS A 3 -26.81 2.55 -5.05
C LYS A 3 -26.40 3.45 -6.24
N PRO A 4 -26.36 4.79 -6.06
CA PRO A 4 -25.91 5.71 -7.10
C PRO A 4 -24.42 5.48 -7.43
N PHE A 5 -23.96 6.02 -8.55
CA PHE A 5 -22.53 6.11 -8.80
C PHE A 5 -21.88 7.20 -7.95
N LEU A 6 -20.63 7.02 -7.54
CA LEU A 6 -19.90 7.98 -6.70
C LEU A 6 -19.89 9.38 -7.32
N LYS A 7 -19.77 9.49 -8.65
CA LYS A 7 -19.83 10.78 -9.37
C LYS A 7 -21.09 11.61 -9.14
N GLU A 8 -22.19 10.98 -8.74
CA GLU A 8 -23.47 11.65 -8.55
C GLU A 8 -23.54 12.38 -7.20
N THR A 9 -22.70 12.00 -6.25
CA THR A 9 -22.72 12.55 -4.88
C THR A 9 -21.35 13.05 -4.41
N GLY A 10 -20.26 12.58 -5.02
CA GLY A 10 -18.90 12.83 -4.60
C GLY A 10 -18.25 14.03 -5.28
N THR A 11 -17.37 14.71 -4.55
CA THR A 11 -16.66 15.91 -5.03
C THR A 11 -15.28 15.61 -5.58
N ARG A 12 -14.67 14.49 -5.16
CA ARG A 12 -13.39 14.00 -5.67
C ARG A 12 -13.45 12.49 -5.90
N THR A 13 -13.57 12.11 -7.17
CA THR A 13 -13.75 10.70 -7.57
C THR A 13 -12.53 10.12 -8.29
N SER A 14 -11.45 10.87 -8.41
CA SER A 14 -10.19 10.38 -8.97
C SER A 14 -8.99 10.87 -8.17
N VAL A 15 -7.91 10.11 -8.24
CA VAL A 15 -6.61 10.46 -7.64
C VAL A 15 -5.51 10.02 -8.60
N SER A 16 -4.47 10.85 -8.72
CA SER A 16 -3.31 10.54 -9.56
C SER A 16 -2.02 10.63 -8.74
N ALA A 17 -1.16 9.63 -8.86
CA ALA A 17 0.15 9.58 -8.21
C ALA A 17 1.09 8.65 -9.00
N CYS A 18 2.39 8.94 -8.98
CA CYS A 18 3.42 8.10 -9.63
C CYS A 18 3.13 7.76 -11.11
N GLY A 19 2.49 8.67 -11.85
CA GLY A 19 2.10 8.46 -13.25
C GLY A 19 0.87 7.57 -13.45
N ILE A 20 0.19 7.14 -12.38
CA ILE A 20 -1.03 6.31 -12.41
C ILE A 20 -2.22 7.17 -11.99
N THR A 21 -3.35 7.02 -12.68
CA THR A 21 -4.64 7.64 -12.29
C THR A 21 -5.62 6.54 -11.92
N LEU A 22 -6.15 6.62 -10.70
CA LEU A 22 -7.25 5.81 -10.21
C LEU A 22 -8.55 6.61 -10.36
N ASP A 23 -9.47 6.11 -11.19
CA ASP A 23 -10.80 6.68 -11.39
C ASP A 23 -11.88 5.83 -10.72
N LEU A 24 -12.55 6.39 -9.71
CA LEU A 24 -13.61 5.79 -8.92
C LEU A 24 -15.00 6.30 -9.30
N THR A 25 -15.11 7.14 -10.33
CA THR A 25 -16.33 7.83 -10.79
C THR A 25 -17.53 6.89 -10.95
N SER A 26 -17.30 5.67 -11.47
CA SER A 26 -18.35 4.68 -11.75
C SER A 26 -18.51 3.60 -10.67
N GLN A 27 -17.94 3.78 -9.48
CA GLN A 27 -18.15 2.88 -8.35
C GLN A 27 -19.54 3.11 -7.72
N ARG A 28 -20.20 2.03 -7.27
CA ARG A 28 -21.56 2.09 -6.69
C ARG A 28 -21.55 2.36 -5.19
N LEU A 29 -21.32 3.61 -4.82
CA LEU A 29 -21.29 4.09 -3.44
C LEU A 29 -21.53 5.61 -3.41
N THR A 30 -22.09 6.13 -2.33
CA THR A 30 -22.24 7.57 -2.11
C THR A 30 -20.96 8.20 -1.57
N GLN A 31 -20.84 9.53 -1.55
CA GLN A 31 -19.75 10.21 -0.85
C GLN A 31 -19.69 9.79 0.63
N THR A 32 -20.83 9.68 1.31
CA THR A 32 -20.90 9.22 2.70
C THR A 32 -20.38 7.79 2.85
N ASP A 33 -20.78 6.85 1.98
CA ASP A 33 -20.25 5.49 2.01
C ASP A 33 -18.71 5.47 1.85
N PHE A 34 -18.17 6.34 1.00
CA PHE A 34 -16.72 6.45 0.80
C PHE A 34 -16.02 6.99 2.05
N ASP A 35 -16.56 8.05 2.63
CA ASP A 35 -16.02 8.67 3.85
C ASP A 35 -16.05 7.68 5.03
N ASP A 36 -17.12 6.89 5.16
CA ASP A 36 -17.24 5.83 6.16
C ASP A 36 -16.15 4.75 5.98
N PHE A 37 -15.80 4.37 4.74
CA PHE A 37 -14.69 3.44 4.50
C PHE A 37 -13.33 4.04 4.87
N ILE A 38 -13.11 5.32 4.59
CA ILE A 38 -11.88 6.00 5.01
C ILE A 38 -11.80 6.05 6.54
N HIS A 39 -12.89 6.43 7.19
CA HIS A 39 -12.97 6.46 8.65
C HIS A 39 -12.72 5.09 9.27
N TYR A 40 -13.32 4.03 8.71
CA TYR A 40 -13.08 2.67 9.17
C TYR A 40 -11.61 2.24 8.99
N ALA A 41 -10.97 2.61 7.87
CA ALA A 41 -9.56 2.33 7.63
C ALA A 41 -8.64 3.04 8.65
N GLU A 42 -9.04 4.23 9.10
CA GLU A 42 -8.37 4.96 10.20
C GLU A 42 -8.59 4.27 11.55
N GLU A 43 -9.83 3.87 11.85
CA GLU A 43 -10.20 3.18 13.11
C GLU A 43 -9.39 1.91 13.32
N ILE A 44 -9.21 1.10 12.27
CA ILE A 44 -8.42 -0.14 12.34
C ILE A 44 -6.91 0.08 12.21
N ASP A 45 -6.44 1.33 12.13
CA ASP A 45 -5.03 1.70 11.91
C ASP A 45 -4.42 0.95 10.71
N LEU A 46 -5.11 0.98 9.56
CA LEU A 46 -4.65 0.29 8.34
C LEU A 46 -3.27 0.81 7.89
N GLN A 47 -3.08 2.12 7.95
CA GLN A 47 -1.81 2.76 7.60
C GLN A 47 -0.71 2.43 8.61
N GLY A 48 -1.00 2.37 9.92
CA GLY A 48 -0.02 1.90 10.89
C GLY A 48 0.35 0.44 10.68
N SER A 49 -0.61 -0.43 10.36
CA SER A 49 -0.34 -1.83 10.02
C SER A 49 0.59 -1.96 8.81
N PHE A 50 0.36 -1.16 7.77
CA PHE A 50 1.26 -1.08 6.62
C PHE A 50 2.67 -0.60 7.03
N ARG A 51 2.77 0.45 7.85
CA ARG A 51 4.07 0.95 8.35
C ARG A 51 4.82 -0.09 9.17
N ARG A 52 4.14 -0.82 10.07
CA ARG A 52 4.72 -1.92 10.86
C ARG A 52 5.28 -3.03 9.97
N MET A 53 4.54 -3.42 8.93
CA MET A 53 5.02 -4.38 7.94
C MET A 53 6.29 -3.87 7.24
N CYS A 54 6.28 -2.62 6.75
CA CYS A 54 7.45 -2.02 6.10
C CYS A 54 8.66 -1.85 7.03
N ALA A 55 8.42 -1.62 8.33
CA ALA A 55 9.47 -1.56 9.36
C ALA A 55 10.02 -2.95 9.73
N GLY A 56 9.42 -4.03 9.24
CA GLY A 56 9.87 -5.40 9.47
C GLY A 56 9.37 -6.04 10.75
N GLU A 57 8.26 -5.55 11.31
CA GLU A 57 7.60 -6.22 12.43
C GLU A 57 7.02 -7.59 12.03
N VAL A 58 6.82 -8.45 13.03
CA VAL A 58 6.19 -9.76 12.85
C VAL A 58 4.70 -9.58 12.60
N VAL A 59 4.32 -9.54 11.32
CA VAL A 59 2.92 -9.44 10.88
C VAL A 59 2.34 -10.78 10.43
N ASN A 60 3.18 -11.75 10.07
CA ASN A 60 2.76 -13.13 9.81
C ASN A 60 2.80 -13.90 11.14
N LEU A 61 1.71 -13.81 11.90
CA LEU A 61 1.61 -14.34 13.25
C LEU A 61 1.62 -15.88 13.29
N SER A 62 1.04 -16.55 12.30
CA SER A 62 1.00 -18.02 12.28
C SER A 62 2.37 -18.66 12.13
N GLU A 63 3.31 -17.96 11.47
CA GLU A 63 4.69 -18.42 11.31
C GLU A 63 5.69 -17.66 12.20
N ASN A 64 5.22 -16.67 12.96
CA ASN A 64 6.06 -15.74 13.74
C ASN A 64 7.16 -15.07 12.88
N ARG A 65 6.78 -14.54 11.71
CA ARG A 65 7.70 -13.94 10.73
C ARG A 65 7.31 -12.55 10.25
N ALA A 66 8.30 -11.77 9.83
CA ALA A 66 8.10 -10.52 9.10
C ALA A 66 7.79 -10.77 7.61
N ALA A 67 7.09 -9.82 6.97
CA ALA A 67 6.78 -9.85 5.54
C ALA A 67 7.54 -8.75 4.79
N LEU A 68 8.78 -9.05 4.36
CA LEU A 68 9.78 -8.05 3.93
C LEU A 68 9.92 -7.86 2.41
N HIS A 69 8.90 -8.20 1.63
CA HIS A 69 8.96 -8.07 0.17
C HIS A 69 9.16 -6.63 -0.30
N THR A 70 8.75 -5.64 0.50
CA THR A 70 8.95 -4.21 0.24
C THR A 70 10.42 -3.80 0.35
N SER A 71 11.19 -4.38 1.29
CA SER A 71 12.64 -4.14 1.41
C SER A 71 13.39 -4.46 0.11
N LEU A 72 12.97 -5.51 -0.62
CA LEU A 72 13.57 -5.90 -1.89
C LEU A 72 13.50 -4.81 -2.98
N ARG A 73 12.64 -3.80 -2.81
CA ARG A 73 12.46 -2.67 -3.74
C ARG A 73 12.75 -1.31 -3.10
N ALA A 74 13.15 -1.28 -1.83
CA ALA A 74 13.50 -0.05 -1.16
C ALA A 74 14.85 0.50 -1.68
N PHE A 75 14.96 1.83 -1.67
CA PHE A 75 16.20 2.57 -1.90
C PHE A 75 16.68 3.32 -0.65
N ASP A 76 15.83 3.39 0.38
CA ASP A 76 16.17 3.94 1.68
C ASP A 76 17.02 2.94 2.47
N ALA A 77 18.18 3.41 2.95
CA ALA A 77 19.11 2.62 3.75
C ALA A 77 18.53 2.22 5.12
N SER A 78 17.44 2.84 5.57
CA SER A 78 16.75 2.42 6.80
C SER A 78 15.85 1.19 6.61
N ALA A 79 15.70 0.67 5.39
CA ALA A 79 14.87 -0.50 5.15
C ALA A 79 15.48 -1.76 5.82
N PRO A 80 14.65 -2.68 6.36
CA PRO A 80 15.14 -3.92 6.93
C PRO A 80 15.98 -4.72 5.93
N PHE A 81 17.16 -5.18 6.36
CA PHE A 81 18.12 -5.96 5.55
C PHE A 81 18.62 -5.24 4.28
N TYR A 82 18.72 -3.91 4.30
CA TYR A 82 19.13 -3.10 3.15
C TYR A 82 20.48 -3.54 2.56
N GLU A 83 21.49 -3.75 3.41
CA GLU A 83 22.84 -4.13 2.99
C GLU A 83 22.85 -5.51 2.31
N GLU A 84 22.17 -6.49 2.89
CA GLU A 84 22.07 -7.84 2.30
C GLU A 84 21.33 -7.83 0.97
N VAL A 85 20.25 -7.05 0.87
CA VAL A 85 19.49 -6.87 -0.38
C VAL A 85 20.36 -6.23 -1.45
N ASN A 86 21.12 -5.18 -1.12
CA ASN A 86 21.99 -4.52 -2.08
C ASN A 86 23.15 -5.42 -2.53
N ALA A 87 23.77 -6.16 -1.61
CA ALA A 87 24.80 -7.13 -1.97
C ALA A 87 24.26 -8.20 -2.94
N GLU A 88 23.01 -8.65 -2.79
CA GLU A 88 22.38 -9.56 -3.75
C GLU A 88 22.06 -8.88 -5.09
N ARG A 89 21.57 -7.63 -5.08
CA ARG A 89 21.35 -6.86 -6.30
C ARG A 89 22.65 -6.69 -7.10
N GLU A 90 23.76 -6.40 -6.44
CA GLU A 90 25.08 -6.29 -7.08
C GLU A 90 25.53 -7.62 -7.70
N ARG A 91 25.34 -8.74 -6.99
CA ARG A 91 25.61 -10.08 -7.55
C ARG A 91 24.78 -10.36 -8.80
N MET A 92 23.50 -10.04 -8.75
CA MET A 92 22.59 -10.25 -9.88
C MET A 92 22.91 -9.34 -11.07
N LEU A 93 23.34 -8.10 -10.82
CA LEU A 93 23.83 -7.20 -11.86
C LEU A 93 25.08 -7.76 -12.53
N ALA A 94 26.08 -8.18 -11.74
CA ALA A 94 27.32 -8.75 -12.26
C ALA A 94 27.12 -10.07 -13.04
N PHE A 95 26.04 -10.80 -12.77
CA PHE A 95 25.65 -11.97 -13.55
C PHE A 95 24.94 -11.62 -14.86
N ALA A 96 24.21 -10.51 -14.89
CA ALA A 96 23.44 -10.07 -16.05
C ALA A 96 24.28 -9.31 -17.09
N ASP A 97 25.33 -8.63 -16.64
CA ASP A 97 26.37 -8.01 -17.47
C ASP A 97 27.28 -9.05 -18.15
#